data_AF-A0A977LAE6-F1
#
_entry.id   AF-A0A977LAE6-F1
#
_cell.length_a   1.000
_cell.length_b   1.000
_cell.length_c   1.000
_cell.angle_alpha   90.00
_cell.angle_beta   90.00
_cell.angle_gamma   90.00
#
_symmetry.space_group_name_H-M   'P 1'
#
loop_
_entity.id
_entity.type
_entity.pdbx_description
1 polymer ?
#
loop_
_entity_poly.entity_id
_entity_poly.type
_entity_poly.pdbx_seq_one_letter_code
_entity_poly.pdbx_strand_id
1 'polypeptide(L)'
;MRYQFSIWITGYQLYSLGPYPFAYRTGSPTDKILVEVFEVTNLETEQTIHQIEMEAGYFLDTITIDGQSVKIYLYENKADYPFVFGGDWVKFFRG
;
A
#
# COMPACT_ATOMS: atom_id res chain seq x y z
N MET A 1 2.56 -0.02 -16.97
CA MET A 1 2.93 0.71 -15.74
C MET A 1 4.40 1.06 -15.81
N ARG A 2 4.81 2.22 -15.31
CA ARG A 2 6.21 2.68 -15.28
C ARG A 2 6.63 2.98 -13.85
N TYR A 3 7.66 2.30 -13.35
CA TYR A 3 8.25 2.59 -12.05
C TYR A 3 8.77 4.04 -12.02
N GLN A 4 8.50 4.74 -10.91
CA GLN A 4 8.99 6.08 -10.67
C GLN A 4 10.09 6.05 -9.60
N PHE A 5 9.74 5.62 -8.39
CA PHE A 5 10.64 5.58 -7.24
C PHE A 5 10.09 4.70 -6.11
N SER A 6 10.94 4.35 -5.15
CA SER A 6 10.55 3.75 -3.88
C SER A 6 10.75 4.75 -2.74
N ILE A 7 9.84 4.75 -1.76
CA ILE A 7 9.93 5.68 -0.63
C ILE A 7 9.32 5.09 0.64
N TRP A 8 9.82 5.53 1.79
CA TRP A 8 9.18 5.27 3.08
C TRP A 8 8.13 6.33 3.36
N ILE A 9 6.89 5.90 3.56
CA ILE A 9 5.80 6.78 4.00
C ILE A 9 5.43 6.49 5.45
N THR A 10 5.15 7.54 6.22
CA THR A 10 4.81 7.45 7.65
C THR A 10 3.30 7.46 7.88
N GLY A 11 2.83 6.99 9.04
CA GLY A 11 1.41 6.95 9.38
C GLY A 11 0.70 5.68 8.95
N TYR A 12 1.46 4.65 8.57
CA TYR A 12 0.94 3.39 8.05
C TYR A 12 1.68 2.19 8.64
N GLN A 13 0.93 1.12 8.87
CA GLN A 13 1.44 -0.20 9.19
C GLN A 13 1.12 -1.17 8.08
N LEU A 14 1.95 -2.20 7.93
CA LEU A 14 1.78 -3.24 6.92
C LEU A 14 1.38 -4.56 7.59
N TYR A 15 0.45 -5.28 6.98
CA TYR A 15 -0.08 -6.55 7.47
C TYR A 15 -0.19 -7.56 6.32
N SER A 16 -0.31 -8.84 6.67
CA SER A 16 -0.41 -9.93 5.70
C SER A 16 -1.79 -10.58 5.71
N LEU A 17 -2.41 -10.73 4.52
CA LEU A 17 -3.56 -11.61 4.28
C LEU A 17 -3.13 -13.05 3.95
N GLY A 18 -1.84 -13.39 4.10
CA GLY A 18 -1.22 -14.59 3.56
C GLY A 18 -0.46 -14.26 2.27
N PRO A 19 -1.08 -14.42 1.08
CA PRO A 19 -0.40 -14.15 -0.19
C PRO A 19 -0.26 -12.66 -0.53
N TYR A 20 -1.02 -11.78 0.14
CA TYR A 20 -1.09 -10.36 -0.20
C TYR A 20 -0.83 -9.46 1.02
N PRO A 21 -0.09 -8.36 0.86
CA PRO A 21 0.02 -7.33 1.89
C PRO A 21 -1.21 -6.41 1.88
N PHE A 22 -1.51 -5.80 3.02
CA PHE A 22 -2.34 -4.58 3.04
C PHE A 22 -1.74 -3.51 3.93
N ALA A 23 -1.94 -2.25 3.54
CA ALA A 23 -1.58 -1.08 4.33
C ALA A 23 -2.77 -0.64 5.19
N TYR A 24 -2.50 -0.34 6.46
CA TYR A 24 -3.47 0.18 7.41
C TYR A 24 -3.01 1.56 7.90
N ARG A 25 -3.91 2.56 7.82
CA ARG A 25 -3.63 3.93 8.25
C ARG A 25 -3.70 4.01 9.78
N THR A 26 -2.58 4.36 10.42
CA THR A 26 -2.50 4.55 11.88
C THR A 26 -2.47 6.03 12.29
N GLY A 27 -1.97 6.91 11.40
CA GLY A 27 -1.73 8.31 11.72
C GLY A 27 -0.52 8.57 12.62
N SER A 28 0.21 7.53 13.05
CA SER A 28 1.41 7.68 13.88
C SER A 28 2.65 7.97 13.03
N PRO A 29 3.45 9.00 13.34
CA PRO A 29 4.67 9.33 12.58
C PRO A 29 5.78 8.28 12.75
N THR A 30 5.69 7.41 13.76
CA THR A 30 6.66 6.33 14.00
C THR A 30 6.40 5.08 13.16
N ASP A 31 5.16 4.90 12.71
CA ASP A 31 4.78 3.80 11.84
C ASP A 31 5.15 4.16 10.39
N LYS A 32 5.78 3.23 9.68
CA LYS A 32 6.16 3.45 8.28
C LYS A 32 6.12 2.18 7.47
N ILE A 33 5.89 2.34 6.17
CA ILE A 33 5.94 1.27 5.18
C ILE A 33 6.79 1.71 3.98
N LEU A 34 7.42 0.74 3.32
CA LEU A 34 8.11 0.95 2.06
C LEU A 34 7.12 0.73 0.91
N VAL A 35 6.98 1.71 0.04
CA VAL A 35 6.13 1.63 -1.16
C VAL A 35 6.94 1.88 -2.42
N GLU A 36 6.43 1.37 -3.53
CA GLU A 36 6.90 1.68 -4.88
C GLU A 36 5.79 2.46 -5.60
N VAL A 37 6.16 3.61 -6.18
CA VAL A 37 5.23 4.45 -6.92
C VAL A 37 5.36 4.14 -8.41
N PHE A 38 4.22 3.85 -9.03
CA PHE A 38 4.12 3.59 -10.46
C PHE A 38 3.20 4.60 -11.12
N GLU A 39 3.57 5.00 -12.33
CA GLU A 39 2.68 5.68 -13.25
C GLU A 39 1.91 4.65 -14.09
N VAL A 40 0.59 4.76 -14.07
CA VAL A 40 -0.31 3.94 -14.88
C VAL A 40 -0.74 4.77 -16.09
N THR A 41 -0.14 4.51 -17.24
CA THR A 41 -0.39 5.28 -18.48
C THR A 41 -1.60 4.78 -19.28
N ASN A 42 -2.11 3.59 -18.97
CA ASN A 42 -3.26 2.98 -19.64
C ASN A 42 -4.46 2.99 -18.68
N LEU A 43 -5.54 3.68 -19.09
CA LEU A 43 -6.77 3.82 -18.30
C LEU A 43 -7.47 2.47 -18.06
N GLU A 44 -7.46 1.57 -19.04
CA GLU A 44 -8.05 0.23 -18.89
C GLU A 44 -7.31 -0.55 -17.79
N THR A 45 -5.97 -0.47 -17.77
CA THR A 45 -5.16 -1.09 -16.71
C THR A 45 -5.50 -0.50 -15.34
N GLU A 46 -5.66 0.82 -15.24
CA GLU A 46 -6.05 1.48 -13.99
C GLU A 46 -7.43 0.99 -13.51
N GLN A 47 -8.40 0.91 -14.43
CA GLN A 47 -9.76 0.44 -14.12
C GLN A 47 -9.78 -1.03 -13.69
N THR A 48 -9.04 -1.90 -14.38
CA THR A 48 -8.92 -3.32 -14.01
C THR A 48 -8.31 -3.48 -12.63
N ILE A 49 -7.21 -2.77 -12.33
CA ILE A 49 -6.59 -2.79 -11.00
C ILE A 49 -7.61 -2.31 -9.97
N HIS A 50 -8.28 -1.18 -10.22
CA HIS A 50 -9.26 -0.63 -9.30
C HIS A 50 -10.38 -1.60 -8.97
N GLN A 51 -10.92 -2.29 -9.98
CA GLN A 51 -11.95 -3.29 -9.77
C GLN A 51 -11.46 -4.44 -8.89
N ILE A 52 -10.28 -5.00 -9.19
CA ILE A 52 -9.70 -6.13 -8.44
C ILE A 52 -9.51 -5.74 -6.96
N GLU A 53 -8.95 -4.57 -6.70
CA GLU A 53 -8.67 -4.11 -5.33
C GLU A 53 -9.95 -3.87 -4.54
N MET A 54 -10.98 -3.30 -5.18
CA MET A 54 -12.28 -3.12 -4.54
C MET A 54 -12.96 -4.46 -4.21
N GLU A 55 -12.88 -5.44 -5.10
CA GLU A 55 -13.39 -6.80 -4.86
C GLU A 55 -12.63 -7.51 -3.73
N ALA A 56 -11.34 -7.19 -3.56
CA ALA A 56 -10.51 -7.70 -2.47
C ALA A 56 -10.73 -6.98 -1.12
N GLY A 57 -11.62 -5.97 -1.05
CA GLY A 57 -12.00 -5.29 0.18
C GLY A 57 -11.16 -4.06 0.53
N TYR A 58 -10.29 -3.60 -0.39
CA TYR A 58 -9.53 -2.37 -0.20
C TYR A 58 -10.40 -1.16 -0.54
N PHE A 59 -10.04 -0.01 0.02
CA PHE A 59 -10.54 1.28 -0.42
C PHE A 59 -9.42 2.14 -0.99
N LEU A 60 -9.75 2.97 -1.97
CA LEU A 60 -8.82 3.90 -2.60
C LEU A 60 -8.72 5.18 -1.77
N ASP A 61 -7.50 5.60 -1.49
CA ASP A 61 -7.19 6.87 -0.84
C ASP A 61 -6.16 7.65 -1.65
N THR A 62 -6.07 8.96 -1.40
CA THR A 62 -5.07 9.85 -2.03
C THR A 62 -4.16 10.42 -0.97
N ILE A 63 -2.86 10.27 -1.18
CA ILE A 63 -1.81 10.77 -0.29
C ILE A 63 -0.90 11.74 -1.04
N THR A 64 -0.21 12.60 -0.29
CA THR A 64 0.81 13.49 -0.86
C THR A 64 2.20 12.93 -0.56
N ILE A 65 2.98 12.71 -1.62
CA ILE A 65 4.40 12.33 -1.54
C ILE A 65 5.19 13.40 -2.29
N ASP A 66 6.09 14.10 -1.61
CA ASP A 66 6.94 15.18 -2.19
C ASP A 66 6.15 16.20 -3.03
N GLY A 67 4.93 16.54 -2.59
CA GLY A 67 4.03 17.49 -3.27
C GLY A 67 3.21 16.90 -4.42
N GLN A 68 3.36 15.61 -4.73
CA GLN A 68 2.56 14.90 -5.73
C GLN A 68 1.41 14.13 -5.08
N SER A 69 0.23 14.22 -5.67
CA SER A 69 -0.92 13.38 -5.28
C SER A 69 -0.77 11.98 -5.87
N VAL A 70 -0.73 10.98 -5.00
CA VAL A 70 -0.57 9.56 -5.34
C VAL A 70 -1.73 8.77 -4.76
N LYS A 71 -2.27 7.83 -5.54
CA LYS A 71 -3.33 6.92 -5.10
C LYS A 71 -2.72 5.72 -4.36
N ILE A 72 -3.36 5.29 -3.28
CA ILE A 72 -2.99 4.11 -2.49
C ILE A 72 -4.24 3.31 -2.11
N TYR A 73 -4.12 1.99 -2.11
CA TYR A 73 -5.17 1.09 -1.63
C TYR A 73 -4.91 0.71 -0.17
N LEU A 74 -5.94 0.87 0.66
CA LEU A 74 -5.88 0.67 2.11
C LEU A 74 -6.96 -0.30 2.59
N TYR A 75 -6.76 -0.85 3.78
CA TYR A 75 -7.75 -1.70 4.45
C TYR A 75 -8.29 -1.02 5.71
N GLU A 76 -9.59 -1.17 5.98
CA GLU A 76 -10.24 -0.50 7.12
C GLU A 76 -9.95 -1.17 8.48
N ASN A 77 -9.70 -2.48 8.48
CA ASN A 77 -9.53 -3.24 9.71
C ASN A 77 -8.28 -4.12 9.64
N LYS A 78 -7.47 -4.04 10.70
CA LYS A 78 -6.24 -4.83 10.87
C LYS A 78 -6.37 -6.00 11.85
N ALA A 79 -7.52 -6.17 12.50
CA ALA A 79 -7.70 -7.17 13.54
C ALA A 79 -7.34 -8.57 13.02
N ASP A 80 -6.61 -9.33 13.85
CA ASP A 80 -6.25 -10.73 13.64
C ASP A 80 -5.30 -11.06 12.47
N TYR A 81 -4.77 -10.05 11.76
CA TYR A 81 -3.78 -10.27 10.69
C TYR A 81 -2.33 -10.18 11.18
N PRO A 82 -1.42 -11.04 10.66
CA PRO A 82 0.01 -10.96 10.96
C PRO A 82 0.60 -9.59 10.63
N PHE A 83 1.26 -8.99 11.61
CA PHE A 83 1.98 -7.72 11.43
C PHE A 83 3.29 -7.95 10.66
N VAL A 84 3.49 -7.15 9.61
CA VAL A 84 4.72 -7.16 8.83
C VAL A 84 5.73 -6.21 9.48
N PHE A 85 6.55 -6.77 10.36
CA PHE A 85 7.52 -6.00 11.13
C PHE A 85 8.48 -5.23 10.22
N GLY A 86 8.64 -3.93 10.48
CA GLY A 86 9.51 -3.05 9.71
C GLY A 86 8.88 -2.48 8.44
N GLY A 87 7.65 -2.89 8.07
CA GLY A 87 6.90 -2.27 6.96
C GLY A 87 7.47 -2.55 5.56
N ASP A 88 8.33 -3.55 5.42
CA ASP A 88 8.93 -3.98 4.15
C ASP A 88 8.51 -5.41 3.84
N TRP A 89 7.59 -5.56 2.88
CA TRP A 89 7.02 -6.84 2.48
C TRP A 89 8.10 -7.82 1.99
N VAL A 90 9.06 -7.35 1.20
CA VAL A 90 10.09 -8.20 0.60
C VAL A 90 11.01 -8.76 1.68
N LYS A 91 11.38 -7.95 2.66
CA LYS A 91 12.20 -8.42 3.79
C LYS A 91 11.45 -9.40 4.68
N PHE A 92 10.15 -9.22 4.87
CA PHE A 92 9.34 -10.09 5.72
C PHE A 92 9.29 -11.55 5.22
N PHE A 93 9.21 -11.79 3.91
CA PHE A 93 9.21 -13.15 3.35
C PHE A 93 10.60 -13.77 3.14
N ARG A 94 11.66 -12.97 3.24
CA ARG A 94 13.05 -13.44 3.10
C ARG A 94 13.72 -13.72 4.45
N GLY A 95 13.01 -13.47 5.55
CA GLY A 95 13.46 -13.69 6.94
C GLY A 95 13.09 -15.05 7.48
#